data_AF-A0A920G531-F1
#
_entry.id   AF-A0A920G531-F1
#
_cell.length_a   1.000
_cell.length_b   1.000
_cell.length_c   1.000
_cell.angle_alpha   90.00
_cell.angle_beta   90.00
_cell.angle_gamma   90.00
#
_symmetry.space_group_name_H-M   'P 1'
#
loop_
_entity.id
_entity.type
_entity.pdbx_description
1 polymer ?
#
loop_
_entity_poly.entity_id
_entity_poly.type
_entity_poly.pdbx_seq_one_letter_code
_entity_poly.pdbx_strand_id
1 'polypeptide(L)' 'MTVAYQLTEAGTRLNRTTIERRPLGPRDVRLALKYCGICHSDLVAASDKLGGGCTPWYPATRWSV' A
#
# COMPACT_ATOMS: atom_id res chain seq x y z
N MET A 1 -1.12 -14.88 -3.80
CA MET A 1 -1.99 -13.93 -4.52
C MET A 1 -2.99 -13.22 -3.61
N THR A 2 -2.72 -11.95 -3.27
CA THR A 2 -3.66 -11.03 -2.59
C THR A 2 -3.94 -9.82 -3.48
N VAL A 3 -5.19 -9.38 -3.58
CA VAL A 3 -5.56 -8.18 -4.37
C VAL A 3 -5.18 -6.92 -3.59
N ALA A 4 -4.60 -5.94 -4.29
CA ALA A 4 -4.24 -4.64 -3.73
C ALA A 4 -4.55 -3.50 -4.72
N TYR A 5 -4.54 -2.26 -4.24
CA TYR A 5 -4.55 -1.07 -5.09
C TYR A 5 -3.20 -0.34 -4.93
N GLN A 6 -2.61 0.11 -6.03
CA GLN A 6 -1.29 0.74 -6.00
C GLN A 6 -1.20 1.95 -6.92
N LEU A 7 -0.19 2.78 -6.67
CA LEU A 7 0.31 3.80 -7.57
C LEU A 7 1.67 3.37 -8.11
N THR A 8 1.81 3.37 -9.43
CA THR A 8 3.09 3.13 -10.10
C THR A 8 3.91 4.42 -10.25
N GLU A 9 3.24 5.57 -10.22
CA GLU A 9 3.83 6.91 -10.32
C GLU A 9 3.08 7.87 -9.40
N ALA A 10 3.80 8.86 -8.83
CA ALA A 10 3.23 9.83 -7.91
C ALA A 10 2.12 10.68 -8.57
N GLY A 11 1.06 10.97 -7.83
CA GLY A 11 -0.06 11.80 -8.32
C GLY A 11 -0.93 11.17 -9.42
N THR A 12 -0.71 9.89 -9.77
CA THR A 12 -1.54 9.17 -10.74
C THR A 12 -2.75 8.49 -10.09
N ARG A 13 -3.57 7.82 -10.90
CA ARG A 13 -4.76 7.09 -10.42
C ARG A 13 -4.36 5.73 -9.83
N LEU A 14 -4.98 5.37 -8.70
CA LEU A 14 -4.86 4.02 -8.15
C LEU A 14 -5.32 2.97 -9.17
N ASN A 15 -4.48 1.97 -9.38
CA ASN A 15 -4.79 0.79 -10.20
C ASN A 15 -4.89 -0.46 -9.32
N ARG A 16 -5.77 -1.39 -9.74
CA ARG A 16 -5.91 -2.69 -9.07
C ARG A 16 -4.77 -3.60 -9.53
N THR A 17 -4.15 -4.29 -8.58
CA THR A 17 -3.06 -5.22 -8.82
C THR A 17 -3.19 -6.46 -7.93
N THR A 18 -2.29 -7.42 -8.12
CA THR A 18 -2.11 -8.58 -7.24
C THR A 18 -0.69 -8.60 -6.71
N ILE A 19 -0.53 -8.89 -5.43
CA ILE A 19 0.77 -9.00 -4.77
C ILE A 19 0.97 -10.41 -4.21
N GLU A 20 2.23 -10.83 -4.18
CA GLU A 20 2.68 -11.98 -3.41
C GLU A 20 3.17 -11.53 -2.03
N ARG A 21 2.78 -12.29 -1.01
CA ARG A 21 3.18 -12.04 0.37
C ARG A 21 4.25 -13.04 0.77
N ARG A 22 5.25 -12.59 1.53
CA ARG A 22 6.25 -13.50 2.08
C ARG A 22 5.63 -14.54 3.03
N PRO A 23 6.34 -15.65 3.31
CA PRO A 23 5.93 -16.61 4.34
C PRO A 23 5.81 -15.94 5.71
N LEU A 24 4.86 -16.42 6.52
CA LEU A 24 4.69 -15.97 7.90
C LEU A 24 5.82 -16.54 8.76
N GLY A 25 6.53 -15.67 9.45
CA GLY A 25 7.48 -16.02 10.49
C GLY A 25 6.79 -16.11 11.87
N PRO A 26 7.54 -16.50 12.91
CA PRO A 26 6.99 -16.77 14.24
C PRO A 26 6.35 -15.56 14.95
N ARG A 27 6.61 -14.35 14.48
CA ARG A 27 6.10 -13.09 15.06
C ARG A 27 5.12 -12.35 14.13
N ASP A 28 4.77 -12.96 13.00
CA ASP A 28 3.91 -12.33 12.02
C ASP A 28 2.44 -12.67 12.24
N VAL A 29 1.58 -11.71 11.94
CA VAL A 29 0.13 -11.89 11.98
C VAL A 29 -0.44 -11.60 10.60
N ARG A 30 -1.34 -12.49 10.14
CA ARG A 30 -2.09 -12.29 8.91
C ARG A 30 -3.46 -11.72 9.23
N LEU A 31 -3.74 -10.53 8.72
CA LEU A 31 -5.03 -9.86 8.88
C LEU A 31 -5.82 -9.92 7.57
N ALA A 32 -7.09 -10.31 7.67
CA ALA A 32 -8.05 -10.18 6.58
C ALA A 32 -8.74 -8.81 6.69
N LEU A 33 -8.32 -7.87 5.84
CA LEU A 33 -8.87 -6.51 5.83
C LEU A 33 -10.27 -6.52 5.23
N LYS A 34 -11.29 -6.17 6.04
CA LYS A 34 -12.66 -5.93 5.54
C LYS A 34 -12.83 -4.51 5.03
N TYR A 35 -12.23 -3.55 5.75
CA TYR A 35 -12.31 -2.13 5.47
C TYR A 35 -10.98 -1.45 5.79
N CYS A 36 -10.69 -0.36 5.08
CA CYS A 36 -9.54 0.49 5.32
C CYS A 36 -9.96 1.94 5.07
N GLY A 37 -9.66 2.84 6.01
CA GLY A 37 -9.96 4.25 5.87
C GLY A 37 -8.92 4.95 4.98
N ILE A 38 -9.35 5.99 4.27
CA ILE A 38 -8.47 6.88 3.50
C ILE A 38 -8.52 8.26 4.16
N CYS A 39 -7.36 8.88 4.32
CA CYS A 39 -7.24 10.20 4.92
C CYS A 39 -6.23 11.08 4.16
N HIS A 40 -6.08 12.34 4.60
CA HIS A 40 -5.22 13.31 3.94
C HIS A 40 -3.74 12.90 3.90
N SER A 41 -3.25 12.13 4.88
CA SER A 41 -1.86 11.65 4.86
C SER A 41 -1.61 10.69 3.70
N ASP A 42 -2.62 9.92 3.29
CA ASP A 42 -2.51 9.03 2.12
C ASP A 42 -2.33 9.84 0.84
N LEU A 43 -3.05 10.96 0.71
CA LEU A 43 -2.93 11.87 -0.44
C LEU A 43 -1.55 12.54 -0.48
N VAL A 44 -1.06 12.99 0.68
CA VAL A 44 0.29 13.58 0.78
C VAL A 44 1.35 12.55 0.39
N ALA A 45 1.26 11.33 0.91
CA ALA A 45 2.18 10.24 0.56
C ALA A 45 2.09 9.84 -0.92
N ALA A 46 0.88 9.71 -1.47
CA ALA A 46 0.63 9.41 -2.88
C ALA A 46 1.19 10.46 -3.85
N SER A 47 1.29 11.71 -3.39
CA SER A 47 1.80 12.83 -4.20
C SER A 47 3.32 12.99 -4.16
N ASP A 48 4.02 12.20 -3.32
CA ASP A 48 5.47 12.29 -3.08
C ASP A 48 5.98 13.72 -2.74
N LYS A 49 5.12 14.57 -2.19
CA LYS A 49 5.48 15.96 -1.83
C LYS A 49 6.54 16.07 -0.73
N LEU A 50 6.82 14.98 -0.03
CA LEU A 50 7.81 14.90 1.03
C LEU A 50 9.13 14.26 0.57
N GLY A 51 9.26 13.87 -0.72
CA GLY A 51 10.51 13.36 -1.30
C GLY A 51 10.95 11.99 -0.78
N GLY A 52 10.00 11.17 -0.34
CA GLY A 52 10.24 9.85 0.30
C GLY A 52 9.36 8.73 -0.27
N GLY A 53 8.67 8.99 -1.38
CA GLY A 53 7.79 8.06 -2.06
C GLY A 53 8.58 6.97 -2.77
N CYS A 54 8.39 5.72 -2.33
CA CYS A 54 8.83 4.56 -3.10
C CYS A 54 7.67 4.09 -3.98
N THR A 55 7.91 3.91 -5.28
CA THR A 55 6.97 3.25 -6.18
C THR A 55 7.40 1.79 -6.39
N PRO A 56 6.45 0.84 -6.46
CA PRO A 56 5.00 1.01 -6.33
C PRO A 56 4.53 1.29 -4.89
N TRP A 57 3.61 2.25 -4.75
CA TRP A 57 3.06 2.69 -3.46
C TRP A 57 1.64 2.16 -3.23
N TYR A 58 1.31 1.80 -1.99
CA TYR A 58 0.00 1.27 -1.60
C TYR A 58 -0.64 2.17 -0.53
N PRO A 59 -1.90 2.63 -0.71
CA PRO A 59 -2.56 3.53 0.22
C PRO A 59 -2.93 2.87 1.54
N ALA A 60 -2.95 3.70 2.58
CA ALA A 60 -3.38 3.36 3.92
C ALA A 60 -2.60 2.24 4.59
N THR A 61 -1.42 1.83 4.07
CA THR A 61 -0.38 1.09 4.82
C THR A 61 0.84 0.69 4.01
N ARG A 62 2.01 1.11 4.52
CA ARG A 62 3.27 0.36 4.41
C ARG A 62 3.19 -0.88 5.33
N TRP A 63 2.18 -1.75 5.16
CA TRP A 63 2.24 -3.09 5.76
C TRP A 63 3.28 -3.81 4.93
N SER A 64 4.53 -3.70 5.37
CA SER A 64 5.65 -4.46 4.85
C SER A 64 5.17 -5.89 4.61
N VAL A 65 5.17 -6.26 3.32
CA VAL A 65 5.64 -7.58 2.95
C VAL A 65 6.90 -7.88 3.73
#